data_AF-A0A950JAK6-F1
#
_entry.id   AF-A0A950JAK6-F1
#
_cell.length_a   1.000
_cell.length_b   1.000
_cell.length_c   1.000
_cell.angle_alpha   90.00
_cell.angle_beta   90.00
_cell.angle_gamma   90.00
#
_symmetry.space_group_name_H-M   'P 1'
#
loop_
_entity.id
_entity.type
_entity.pdbx_description
1 polymer ?
#
loop_
_entity_poly.entity_id
_entity_poly.type
_entity_poly.pdbx_seq_one_letter_code
_entity_poly.pdbx_strand_id
1 'polypeptide(L)'
;MRVRPQRSARGRCRRYAFLLAFVSVLGSAIAMRGAAAADVVTVVLDQAQMMQLPDRVATIVIGNPLIADVTLQGGGNMVITGKGYGSTNMIVLDRVGATLLSKTIQVVGPRDAVVVFRGIDRESYSCAPNCERRITLGDAPPYFDATLGQAGSRTSQASAGGR
;
A
#
# COMPACT_ATOMS: atom_id res chain seq x y z
N MET A 1 -0.06 -92.75 22.72
CA MET A 1 0.50 -92.62 21.36
C MET A 1 -0.64 -92.52 20.34
N ARG A 2 -0.87 -91.33 19.78
CA ARG A 2 -1.53 -91.14 18.46
C ARG A 2 -1.22 -89.73 18.00
N VAL A 3 -0.17 -89.63 17.18
CA VAL A 3 0.27 -88.41 16.51
C VAL A 3 -0.71 -88.10 15.38
N ARG A 4 -1.30 -86.90 15.35
CA ARG A 4 -2.04 -86.37 14.19
C ARG A 4 -1.09 -85.52 13.33
N PRO A 5 -1.11 -85.66 12.00
CA PRO A 5 -0.21 -84.92 11.11
C PRO A 5 -0.71 -83.51 10.83
N GLN A 6 0.23 -82.57 10.73
CA GLN A 6 0.02 -81.19 10.32
C GLN A 6 -0.35 -81.11 8.83
N ARG A 7 -1.44 -80.40 8.50
CA ARG A 7 -1.72 -79.95 7.13
C ARG A 7 -1.43 -78.46 7.00
N SER A 8 -0.47 -78.19 6.11
CA SER A 8 0.03 -76.91 5.64
C SER A 8 -1.06 -76.06 4.98
N ALA A 9 -1.26 -74.83 5.46
CA ALA A 9 -2.09 -73.81 4.83
C ALA A 9 -1.21 -72.69 4.24
N ARG A 10 -0.37 -73.05 3.26
CA ARG A 10 0.55 -72.18 2.48
C ARG A 10 -0.14 -71.13 1.57
N GLY A 11 -1.42 -70.82 1.77
CA GLY A 11 -2.21 -70.08 0.78
C GLY A 11 -2.50 -68.59 1.05
N ARG A 12 -2.23 -68.07 2.26
CA ARG A 12 -2.77 -66.76 2.67
C ARG A 12 -1.79 -65.60 2.79
N CYS A 13 -0.48 -65.85 2.81
CA CYS A 13 0.52 -64.76 2.89
C CYS A 13 0.84 -64.09 1.54
N ARG A 14 0.37 -64.60 0.40
CA ARG A 14 0.67 -64.04 -0.93
C ARG A 14 -0.36 -63.04 -1.45
N ARG A 15 -1.20 -62.48 -0.57
CA ARG A 15 -2.18 -61.43 -0.91
C ARG A 15 -2.00 -60.11 -0.16
N TYR A 16 -1.20 -60.08 0.91
CA TYR A 16 -0.98 -58.88 1.72
C TYR A 16 0.35 -58.16 1.45
N ALA A 17 1.21 -58.71 0.58
CA ALA A 17 2.49 -58.08 0.24
C ALA A 17 2.40 -57.01 -0.86
N PHE A 18 1.29 -56.93 -1.61
CA PHE A 18 1.10 -55.92 -2.66
C PHE A 18 0.30 -54.68 -2.21
N LEU A 19 -0.30 -54.71 -1.02
CA LEU A 19 -1.07 -53.57 -0.49
C LEU A 19 -0.25 -52.63 0.40
N LEU A 20 1.03 -52.96 0.68
CA LEU A 20 1.92 -52.14 1.52
C LEU A 20 2.96 -51.33 0.72
N ALA A 21 2.84 -51.27 -0.62
CA ALA A 21 3.79 -50.56 -1.48
C ALA A 21 3.21 -49.29 -2.15
N PHE A 22 2.00 -48.83 -1.76
CA PHE A 22 1.32 -47.71 -2.43
C PHE A 22 0.91 -46.54 -1.50
N VAL A 23 1.40 -46.48 -0.26
CA VAL A 23 1.01 -45.41 0.71
C VAL A 23 2.17 -44.44 0.99
N SER A 24 3.27 -44.50 0.25
CA SER A 24 4.47 -43.68 0.47
C SER A 24 4.67 -42.52 -0.53
N VAL A 25 3.60 -41.98 -1.16
CA VAL A 25 3.76 -40.91 -2.18
C VAL A 25 2.91 -39.63 -1.99
N LEU A 26 1.92 -39.57 -1.09
CA LEU A 26 1.14 -38.33 -0.90
C LEU A 26 1.49 -37.62 0.41
N GLY A 27 2.58 -36.86 0.42
CA GLY A 27 2.99 -36.07 1.58
C GLY A 27 3.83 -34.84 1.27
N SER A 28 3.84 -34.35 0.03
CA SER A 28 4.48 -33.07 -0.30
C SER A 28 3.45 -31.95 -0.13
N ALA A 29 3.20 -31.53 1.11
CA ALA A 29 2.55 -30.26 1.39
C ALA A 29 3.50 -29.14 0.95
N ILE A 30 3.35 -28.68 -0.29
CA ILE A 30 4.00 -27.46 -0.77
C ILE A 30 3.38 -26.32 0.06
N ALA A 31 4.12 -25.88 1.07
CA ALA A 31 3.79 -24.66 1.81
C ALA A 31 3.87 -23.49 0.83
N MET A 32 2.72 -23.11 0.28
CA MET A 32 2.56 -21.92 -0.53
C MET A 32 2.77 -20.73 0.41
N ARG A 33 4.04 -20.31 0.55
CA ARG A 33 4.39 -19.04 1.21
C ARG A 33 3.77 -17.95 0.36
N GLY A 34 2.62 -17.43 0.78
CA GLY A 34 2.04 -16.23 0.19
C GLY A 34 3.10 -15.14 0.21
N ALA A 35 3.40 -14.56 -0.96
CA ALA A 35 4.20 -13.36 -1.03
C ALA A 35 3.52 -12.32 -0.12
N ALA A 36 4.22 -11.87 0.91
CA ALA A 36 3.74 -10.76 1.72
C ALA A 36 3.56 -9.57 0.76
N ALA A 37 2.31 -9.27 0.41
CA ALA A 37 2.02 -8.07 -0.36
C ALA A 37 2.61 -6.91 0.42
N ALA A 38 3.50 -6.14 -0.21
CA ALA A 38 3.99 -4.91 0.38
C ALA A 38 2.77 -4.05 0.71
N ASP A 39 2.57 -3.75 1.98
CA ASP A 39 1.36 -3.11 2.46
C ASP A 39 1.33 -1.67 1.88
N VAL A 40 0.37 -1.39 0.99
CA VAL A 40 0.31 -0.13 0.24
C VAL A 40 -0.54 0.88 1.00
N VAL A 41 0.02 2.06 1.25
CA VAL A 41 -0.70 3.20 1.80
C VAL A 41 -1.10 4.12 0.65
N THR A 42 -2.39 4.20 0.34
CA THR A 42 -2.89 5.09 -0.71
C THR A 42 -3.24 6.46 -0.15
N VAL A 43 -2.45 7.47 -0.48
CA VAL A 43 -2.65 8.86 -0.07
C VAL A 43 -3.18 9.66 -1.25
N VAL A 44 -4.13 10.55 -1.02
CA VAL A 44 -4.62 11.44 -2.07
C VAL A 44 -3.70 12.67 -2.15
N LEU A 45 -3.40 13.12 -3.36
CA LEU A 45 -2.64 14.35 -3.60
C LEU A 45 -3.27 15.53 -2.84
N ASP A 46 -2.42 16.34 -2.22
CA ASP A 46 -2.78 17.49 -1.37
C ASP A 46 -3.65 17.12 -0.16
N GLN A 47 -3.67 15.84 0.23
CA GLN A 47 -4.34 15.36 1.44
C GLN A 47 -3.35 14.70 2.40
N ALA A 48 -3.75 14.69 3.66
CA ALA A 48 -3.02 14.08 4.74
C ALA A 48 -3.74 12.82 5.22
N GLN A 49 -2.99 11.75 5.45
CA GLN A 49 -3.48 10.50 6.00
C GLN A 49 -2.77 10.19 7.31
N MET A 50 -3.54 9.93 8.36
CA MET A 50 -2.99 9.53 9.65
C MET A 50 -2.70 8.03 9.69
N MET A 51 -1.59 7.66 10.31
CA MET A 51 -1.20 6.29 10.57
C MET A 51 -0.59 6.18 11.97
N GLN A 52 -0.94 5.12 12.70
CA GLN A 52 -0.31 4.79 13.97
C GLN A 52 1.09 4.22 13.72
N LEU A 53 2.07 4.65 14.49
CA LEU A 53 3.42 4.09 14.47
C LEU A 53 3.53 2.93 15.45
N PRO A 54 4.37 1.93 15.12
CA PRO A 54 4.77 0.94 16.10
C PRO A 54 5.57 1.60 17.23
N ASP A 55 5.70 0.90 18.34
CA ASP A 55 6.57 1.36 19.42
C ASP A 55 8.04 1.42 18.97
N ARG A 56 8.85 2.18 19.70
CA ARG A 56 10.32 2.24 19.55
C ARG A 56 10.84 2.85 18.24
N VAL A 57 10.02 3.60 17.51
CA VAL A 57 10.49 4.35 16.34
C VAL A 57 11.56 5.37 16.73
N ALA A 58 12.65 5.39 15.96
CA ALA A 58 13.71 6.36 16.07
C ALA A 58 13.87 7.18 14.80
N THR A 59 13.82 6.52 13.65
CA THR A 59 14.10 7.13 12.34
C THR A 59 13.06 6.72 11.33
N ILE A 60 12.63 7.67 10.49
CA ILE A 60 11.77 7.40 9.34
C ILE A 60 12.51 7.88 8.10
N VAL A 61 12.54 7.03 7.08
CA VAL A 61 13.19 7.30 5.80
C VAL A 61 12.14 7.22 4.71
N ILE A 62 12.05 8.28 3.91
CA ILE A 62 11.21 8.34 2.72
C ILE A 62 12.10 8.31 1.49
N GLY A 63 11.77 7.46 0.52
CA GLY A 63 12.55 7.33 -0.71
C GLY A 63 12.54 8.62 -1.54
N ASN A 64 11.37 9.22 -1.73
CA ASN A 64 11.22 10.49 -2.47
C ASN A 64 10.26 11.46 -1.75
N PRO A 65 10.79 12.50 -1.06
CA PRO A 65 9.99 13.50 -0.35
C PRO A 65 9.18 14.44 -1.26
N LEU A 66 9.41 14.41 -2.58
CA LEU A 66 8.58 15.15 -3.55
C LEU A 66 7.25 14.42 -3.85
N ILE A 67 7.18 13.10 -3.63
CA ILE A 67 5.96 12.31 -3.83
C ILE A 67 5.13 12.34 -2.55
N ALA A 68 5.73 11.98 -1.41
CA ALA A 68 5.06 11.97 -0.12
C ALA A 68 6.01 12.43 0.98
N ASP A 69 5.47 13.02 2.03
CA ASP A 69 6.23 13.46 3.20
C ASP A 69 5.53 12.99 4.47
N VAL A 70 6.27 12.94 5.58
CA VAL A 70 5.77 12.40 6.84
C VAL A 70 6.16 13.29 8.00
N THR A 71 5.19 13.55 8.87
CA THR A 71 5.42 14.32 10.09
C THR A 71 4.95 13.51 11.29
N LEU A 72 5.77 13.49 12.33
CA LEU A 72 5.42 12.86 13.59
C LEU A 72 4.43 13.75 14.34
N GLN A 73 3.37 13.13 14.84
CA GLN A 73 2.40 13.74 15.75
C GLN A 73 2.55 13.10 17.14
N GLY A 74 2.12 13.84 18.16
CA GLY A 74 2.10 13.31 19.52
C GLY A 74 1.25 12.03 19.64
N GLY A 75 1.56 11.19 20.63
CA GLY A 75 0.78 9.97 20.90
C GLY A 75 1.10 8.79 19.96
N GLY A 76 2.28 8.75 19.34
CA GLY A 76 2.69 7.65 18.47
C GLY A 76 2.00 7.68 17.10
N ASN A 77 1.53 8.84 16.67
CA ASN A 77 0.86 9.02 15.38
C ASN A 77 1.81 9.67 14.37
N MET A 78 1.54 9.46 13.09
CA MET A 78 2.16 10.18 12.00
C MET A 78 1.10 10.64 11.02
N VAL A 79 1.38 11.78 10.40
CA VAL A 79 0.64 12.30 9.27
C VAL A 79 1.50 12.15 8.04
N ILE A 80 0.99 11.40 7.06
CA ILE A 80 1.58 11.21 5.74
C ILE A 80 0.86 12.16 4.78
N THR A 81 1.59 13.02 4.08
CA THR A 81 1.04 14.01 3.15
C THR A 81 1.44 13.66 1.72
N GLY A 82 0.46 13.55 0.82
CA GLY A 82 0.71 13.37 -0.60
C GLY A 82 1.07 14.70 -1.26
N LYS A 83 2.29 14.83 -1.79
CA LYS A 83 2.82 16.07 -2.41
C LYS A 83 2.93 15.98 -3.93
N GLY A 84 3.08 14.78 -4.47
CA GLY A 84 3.21 14.56 -5.90
C GLY A 84 2.72 13.18 -6.30
N TYR A 85 2.27 13.05 -7.55
CA TYR A 85 1.84 11.77 -8.09
C TYR A 85 2.98 10.76 -8.16
N GLY A 86 2.68 9.50 -7.85
CA GLY A 86 3.62 8.41 -8.01
C GLY A 86 3.60 7.43 -6.86
N SER A 87 4.63 6.58 -6.83
CA SER A 87 4.85 5.59 -5.79
C SER A 87 6.21 5.84 -5.15
N THR A 88 6.27 5.83 -3.82
CA THR A 88 7.53 5.89 -3.06
C THR A 88 7.46 4.94 -1.88
N ASN A 89 8.58 4.68 -1.23
CA ASN A 89 8.64 3.82 -0.06
C ASN A 89 8.87 4.63 1.21
N MET A 90 8.34 4.11 2.31
CA MET A 90 8.59 4.58 3.66
C MET A 90 9.14 3.43 4.48
N ILE A 91 10.28 3.66 5.12
CA ILE A 91 10.95 2.71 5.99
C ILE A 91 11.07 3.33 7.37
N VAL A 92 10.63 2.59 8.39
CA VAL A 92 10.69 3.04 9.78
C VAL A 92 11.65 2.14 10.52
N LEU A 93 12.60 2.75 11.23
CA LEU A 93 13.68 2.09 11.93
C LEU A 93 13.61 2.37 13.43
N ASP A 94 14.11 1.42 14.21
CA ASP A 94 14.36 1.61 15.64
C ASP A 94 15.73 2.25 15.92
N ARG A 95 16.08 2.40 17.20
CA ARG A 95 17.35 3.02 17.63
C ARG A 95 18.59 2.22 17.27
N VAL A 96 18.47 0.92 16.99
CA VAL A 96 19.59 0.07 16.58
C VAL A 96 19.67 -0.11 15.06
N GLY A 97 18.78 0.56 14.31
CA GLY A 97 18.72 0.52 12.86
C GLY A 97 17.93 -0.67 12.29
N ALA A 98 17.24 -1.45 13.13
CA ALA A 98 16.40 -2.53 12.66
C ALA A 98 15.11 -1.95 12.04
N THR A 99 14.67 -2.54 10.92
CA THR A 99 13.44 -2.13 10.25
C THR A 99 12.21 -2.61 11.03
N LEU A 100 11.45 -1.66 11.57
CA LEU A 100 10.18 -1.91 12.26
C LEU A 100 9.04 -2.13 11.26
N LEU A 101 8.98 -1.31 10.21
CA LEU A 101 8.06 -1.51 9.09
C LEU A 101 8.61 -0.89 7.80
N SER A 102 8.15 -1.42 6.67
CA SER A 102 8.39 -0.90 5.34
C SER A 102 7.08 -0.93 4.56
N LYS A 103 6.67 0.22 4.01
CA LYS A 103 5.41 0.38 3.27
C LYS A 103 5.66 1.11 1.96
N THR A 104 4.82 0.81 0.97
CA THR A 104 4.78 1.57 -0.28
C THR A 104 3.70 2.63 -0.16
N ILE A 105 4.05 3.90 -0.32
CA ILE A 105 3.12 5.02 -0.41
C ILE A 105 2.78 5.23 -1.87
N GLN A 106 1.50 5.10 -2.21
CA GLN A 106 0.97 5.40 -3.53
C GLN A 106 0.16 6.69 -3.46
N VAL A 107 0.60 7.72 -4.17
CA VAL A 107 -0.13 8.99 -4.24
C VAL A 107 -1.00 9.02 -5.49
N VAL A 108 -2.29 9.27 -5.28
CA VAL A 108 -3.32 9.24 -6.32
C VAL A 108 -4.08 10.56 -6.40
N GLY A 109 -4.83 10.76 -7.48
CA GLY A 109 -5.64 11.96 -7.67
C GLY A 109 -6.83 12.02 -6.72
N PRO A 110 -7.35 13.23 -6.45
CA PRO A 110 -8.61 13.39 -5.72
C PRO A 110 -9.76 12.66 -6.43
N ARG A 111 -10.63 12.01 -5.67
CA ARG A 111 -11.76 11.23 -6.21
C ARG A 111 -12.92 12.09 -6.68
N ASP A 112 -13.01 13.30 -6.15
CA ASP A 112 -14.01 14.33 -6.42
C ASP A 112 -13.58 15.29 -7.54
N ALA A 113 -12.50 14.96 -8.25
CA ALA A 113 -11.97 15.79 -9.33
C ALA A 113 -12.49 15.33 -10.71
N VAL A 114 -12.93 16.29 -11.51
CA VAL A 114 -13.19 16.12 -12.94
C VAL A 114 -12.02 16.71 -13.72
N VAL A 115 -11.46 15.94 -14.64
CA VAL A 115 -10.35 16.38 -15.51
C VAL A 115 -10.88 16.56 -16.92
N VAL A 116 -10.68 17.74 -17.48
CA VAL A 116 -11.06 18.10 -18.85
C VAL A 116 -9.80 18.26 -19.69
N PHE A 117 -9.76 17.59 -20.84
CA PHE A 117 -8.68 17.75 -21.83
C PHE A 117 -9.18 18.56 -23.02
N ARG A 118 -8.49 19.65 -23.35
CA ARG A 118 -8.74 20.51 -24.52
C ARG A 118 -7.51 20.43 -25.44
N GLY A 119 -7.48 19.42 -26.29
CA GLY A 119 -6.26 19.08 -27.03
C GLY A 119 -5.20 18.55 -26.06
N ILE A 120 -4.07 19.25 -25.94
CA ILE A 120 -3.00 18.91 -24.98
C ILE A 120 -3.18 19.58 -23.61
N ASP A 121 -4.12 20.52 -23.50
CA ASP A 121 -4.32 21.28 -22.27
C ASP A 121 -5.18 20.49 -21.29
N ARG A 122 -4.66 20.28 -20.09
CA ARG A 122 -5.36 19.63 -18.98
C ARG A 122 -5.89 20.67 -18.00
N GLU A 123 -7.16 20.56 -17.64
CA GLU A 123 -7.82 21.40 -16.64
C GLU A 123 -8.47 20.52 -15.59
N SER A 124 -8.29 20.84 -14.30
CA SER A 124 -8.89 20.10 -13.19
C SER A 124 -9.98 20.90 -12.49
N TYR A 125 -11.08 20.24 -12.13
CA TYR A 125 -12.24 20.83 -11.47
C TYR A 125 -12.63 20.00 -10.25
N SER A 126 -13.12 20.64 -9.18
CA SER A 126 -13.78 19.94 -8.06
C SER A 126 -15.28 20.16 -8.16
N CYS A 127 -16.06 19.09 -8.20
CA CYS A 127 -17.50 19.17 -8.48
C CYS A 127 -18.33 18.63 -7.32
N ALA A 128 -19.04 19.51 -6.61
CA ALA A 128 -20.03 19.14 -5.58
C ALA A 128 -20.93 20.32 -5.16
N PRO A 129 -22.15 20.52 -5.72
CA PRO A 129 -22.74 19.95 -6.93
C PRO A 129 -22.34 20.69 -8.23
N ASN A 130 -21.87 21.94 -8.11
CA ASN A 130 -21.31 22.72 -9.21
C ASN A 130 -19.80 22.46 -9.31
N CYS A 131 -19.25 22.63 -10.51
CA CYS A 131 -17.82 22.45 -10.76
C CYS A 131 -17.06 23.77 -10.60
N GLU A 132 -16.14 23.80 -9.64
CA GLU A 132 -15.25 24.91 -9.40
C GLU A 132 -13.83 24.59 -9.88
N ARG A 133 -13.12 25.62 -10.34
CA ARG A 133 -11.73 25.47 -10.82
C ARG A 133 -10.84 25.02 -9.66
N ARG A 134 -10.09 23.94 -9.89
CA ARG A 134 -9.09 23.42 -8.97
C ARG A 134 -7.72 23.40 -9.65
N ILE A 135 -6.69 23.83 -8.95
CA ILE A 135 -5.31 23.65 -9.40
C ILE A 135 -4.86 22.25 -9.00
N THR A 136 -4.35 21.48 -9.94
CA THR A 136 -3.79 20.15 -9.68
C THR A 136 -2.48 19.99 -10.46
N LEU A 137 -1.52 19.24 -9.91
CA LEU A 137 -0.27 18.95 -10.59
C LEU A 137 -0.56 18.37 -11.99
N GLY A 138 0.10 18.92 -13.01
CA GLY A 138 -0.07 18.53 -14.41
C GLY A 138 -1.15 19.29 -15.18
N ASP A 139 -1.83 20.28 -14.58
CA ASP A 139 -2.70 21.19 -15.34
C ASP A 139 -1.89 22.09 -16.29
N ALA A 140 -2.51 22.53 -17.38
CA ALA A 140 -1.88 23.37 -18.39
C ALA A 140 -1.42 24.72 -17.80
N PRO A 141 -0.24 25.24 -18.17
CA PRO A 141 0.29 26.48 -17.60
C PRO A 141 -0.69 27.67 -17.65
N PRO A 142 -1.40 27.94 -18.76
CA PRO A 142 -2.36 29.06 -18.80
C PRO A 142 -3.49 28.92 -17.76
N TYR A 143 -3.96 27.69 -17.52
CA TYR A 143 -5.00 27.40 -16.55
C TYR A 143 -4.47 27.50 -15.11
N PHE A 144 -3.29 26.92 -14.87
CA PHE A 144 -2.60 26.89 -13.58
C PHE A 144 -2.28 28.31 -13.10
N ASP A 145 -1.57 29.09 -13.92
CA ASP A 145 -1.08 30.43 -13.57
C ASP A 145 -2.24 31.41 -13.35
N ALA A 146 -3.29 31.34 -14.18
CA ALA A 146 -4.46 32.19 -14.03
C ALA A 146 -5.21 31.91 -12.71
N THR A 147 -5.40 30.63 -12.36
CA THR A 147 -6.10 30.25 -11.13
C THR A 147 -5.26 30.58 -9.90
N LEU A 148 -3.94 30.38 -9.97
CA LEU A 148 -3.02 30.72 -8.88
C LEU A 148 -2.96 32.22 -8.64
N GLY A 149 -2.94 33.02 -9.71
CA GLY A 149 -3.01 34.48 -9.64
C GLY A 149 -4.28 34.96 -8.92
N GLN A 150 -5.44 34.41 -9.28
CA GLN A 150 -6.71 34.72 -8.61
C GLN A 150 -6.70 34.38 -7.12
N ALA A 151 -6.18 33.20 -6.76
CA ALA A 151 -6.05 32.77 -5.36
C ALA A 151 -5.10 33.67 -4.58
N GLY A 152 -3.97 34.07 -5.19
CA GLY A 152 -2.99 34.98 -4.62
C GLY A 152 -3.56 36.38 -4.35
N SER A 153 -4.28 36.96 -5.32
CA SER A 153 -4.97 38.25 -5.16
C SER A 153 -6.02 38.22 -4.04
N ARG A 154 -6.79 37.13 -3.93
CA ARG A 154 -7.76 36.96 -2.83
C ARG A 154 -7.06 36.88 -1.47
N THR A 155 -5.96 36.14 -1.39
CA THR A 155 -5.19 35.96 -0.15
C THR A 155 -4.55 37.27 0.30
N SER A 156 -3.99 38.07 -0.61
CA SER A 156 -3.39 39.36 -0.28
C SER A 156 -4.42 40.36 0.22
N GLN A 157 -5.60 40.42 -0.40
CA GLN A 157 -6.72 41.25 0.05
C GLN A 157 -7.23 40.82 1.43
N ALA A 158 -7.38 39.52 1.67
CA ALA A 158 -7.78 38.99 2.97
C ALA A 158 -6.76 39.31 4.08
N SER A 159 -5.47 39.30 3.76
CA SER A 159 -4.39 39.60 4.71
C SER A 159 -4.22 41.10 4.99
N ALA A 160 -4.62 41.96 4.05
CA ALA A 160 -4.53 43.42 4.20
C ALA A 160 -5.62 44.01 5.11
N GLY A 161 -6.78 43.35 5.23
CA GLY A 161 -7.89 43.79 6.09
C GLY A 161 -7.84 43.30 7.55
N GLY A 162 -6.85 42.47 7.90
CA GLY A 162 -6.67 41.92 9.26
C GLY A 162 -5.67 42.69 10.12
N ARG A 163 -5.34 43.93 9.76
CA ARG A 163 -4.43 44.82 10.50
C ARG A 163 -5.15 46.06 10.98
#